data_AF-A0A6S6TWS0-F1
#
_entry.id   AF-A0A6S6TWS0-F1
#
_cell.length_a   1.000
_cell.length_b   1.000
_cell.length_c   1.000
_cell.angle_alpha   90.00
_cell.angle_beta   90.00
_cell.angle_gamma   90.00
#
_symmetry.space_group_name_H-M   'P 1'
#
loop_
_entity.id
_entity.type
_entity.pdbx_description
1 polymer ?
#
loop_
_entity_poly.entity_id
_entity_poly.type
_entity_poly.pdbx_seq_one_letter_code
_entity_poly.pdbx_strand_id
1 'polypeptide(L)'
;MNRREFLKGLGLTTLAVLMPQVLLANSLDFAGERKLVVLVELKGANDGLNTLVPYSDQAYYAARPQIALPPEQLHKLSTTHGMHSGLELLLPAWEDEDLAWVQGVGYDDPNRSHFESIDIWDSASSDALNSEDGWVSSCFPEHPLGGIAIDTNLGPLYGDGFSALSISDPYDFMKQGLTINSVGTAPAVANNSLNHLLKVHSEIDMMADTLLDYLSDVPEAKQAFESNSFGRSLNSIYTLIASGINVPTYKLTLNGFDTHVGQLYTHDNLMQVLANGIATLRKNLLSINMWDEVIVMTYSEFGRRVAENGKQGTDHGTAAPHMILGGKVKGGFYGEQPSLTDLDERGDMFYTTDFRDMYETIRTDWWGLNPLEGRQSLGFV
;
A
#
# COMPACT_ATOMS: atom_id res chain seq x y z
N MET A 1 26.82 -21.17 8.48
CA MET A 1 25.43 -21.01 8.95
C MET A 1 25.47 -20.61 10.41
N ASN A 2 25.19 -19.35 10.72
CA ASN A 2 25.41 -18.81 12.07
C ASN A 2 24.26 -19.21 12.99
N ARG A 3 24.58 -19.60 14.23
CA ARG A 3 23.61 -20.00 15.27
C ARG A 3 22.55 -18.92 15.54
N ARG A 4 22.86 -17.66 15.22
CA ARG A 4 21.95 -16.48 15.29
C ARG A 4 20.92 -16.42 14.16
N GLU A 5 21.20 -16.89 12.95
CA GLU A 5 20.22 -16.92 11.86
C GLU A 5 19.25 -18.09 12.01
N PHE A 6 19.74 -19.23 12.51
CA PHE A 6 18.89 -20.40 12.80
C PHE A 6 17.89 -20.14 13.93
N LEU A 7 18.27 -19.32 14.94
CA LEU A 7 17.39 -18.96 16.05
C LEU A 7 16.40 -17.83 15.71
N LYS A 8 16.68 -17.00 14.69
CA LYS A 8 15.68 -16.07 14.13
C LYS A 8 14.55 -16.81 13.39
N GLY A 9 14.83 -17.99 12.83
CA GLY A 9 13.84 -18.81 12.13
C GLY A 9 12.98 -19.73 13.02
N LEU A 10 13.27 -19.84 14.32
CA LEU A 10 12.59 -20.80 15.22
C LEU A 10 12.08 -20.18 16.54
N GLY A 11 12.21 -18.87 16.71
CA GLY A 11 11.82 -18.14 17.93
C GLY A 11 10.40 -17.58 17.97
N LEU A 12 9.53 -17.91 16.99
CA LEU A 12 8.20 -17.31 16.82
C LEU A 12 7.02 -18.20 17.25
N THR A 13 7.23 -19.19 18.14
CA THR A 13 6.14 -20.14 18.50
C THR A 13 5.55 -19.98 19.89
N THR A 14 5.75 -18.87 20.58
CA THR A 14 5.10 -18.67 21.89
C THR A 14 4.48 -17.29 22.04
N LEU A 15 3.14 -17.29 22.06
CA LEU A 15 2.20 -16.27 22.56
C LEU A 15 1.69 -15.20 21.59
N ALA A 16 0.91 -15.62 20.58
CA ALA A 16 -0.28 -14.88 20.11
C ALA A 16 -1.19 -15.78 19.25
N VAL A 17 -1.58 -16.97 19.75
CA VAL A 17 -2.77 -17.66 19.20
C VAL A 17 -3.99 -17.10 19.94
N LEU A 18 -4.28 -15.83 19.69
CA LEU A 18 -5.66 -15.36 19.70
C LEU A 18 -6.19 -15.69 18.32
N MET A 19 -7.23 -16.51 18.29
CA MET A 19 -7.70 -17.15 17.08
C MET A 19 -8.28 -16.10 16.12
N PRO A 20 -7.87 -16.06 14.85
CA PRO A 20 -8.34 -15.05 13.89
C PRO A 20 -9.87 -14.91 13.77
N GLN A 21 -10.65 -15.92 14.15
CA GLN A 21 -12.12 -15.85 14.25
C GLN A 21 -12.62 -14.90 15.31
N VAL A 22 -11.99 -14.87 16.49
CA VAL A 22 -12.32 -13.92 17.56
C VAL A 22 -11.93 -12.52 17.12
N LEU A 23 -10.81 -12.38 16.41
CA LEU A 23 -10.34 -11.10 15.87
C LEU A 23 -11.26 -10.57 14.77
N LEU A 24 -11.72 -11.43 13.85
CA LEU A 24 -12.68 -11.10 12.79
C LEU A 24 -14.09 -10.82 13.33
N ALA A 25 -14.58 -11.61 14.29
CA ALA A 25 -15.88 -11.35 14.92
C ALA A 25 -15.86 -10.03 15.71
N ASN A 26 -14.80 -9.78 16.47
CA ASN A 26 -14.65 -8.53 17.23
C ASN A 26 -14.45 -7.31 16.32
N SER A 27 -13.87 -7.47 15.12
CA SER A 27 -13.76 -6.35 14.17
C SER A 27 -15.11 -5.96 13.60
N LEU A 28 -16.01 -6.93 13.39
CA LEU A 28 -17.39 -6.67 12.97
C LEU A 28 -18.25 -6.01 14.06
N ASP A 29 -18.07 -6.44 15.31
CA ASP A 29 -18.73 -5.85 16.47
C ASP A 29 -18.06 -4.56 16.97
N PHE A 30 -16.96 -4.12 16.34
CA PHE A 30 -16.23 -2.92 16.75
C PHE A 30 -17.08 -1.67 16.48
N ALA A 31 -17.59 -1.08 17.56
CA ALA A 31 -18.41 0.12 17.51
C ALA A 31 -17.57 1.34 17.10
N GLY A 32 -17.89 1.94 15.94
CA GLY A 32 -17.24 3.15 15.45
C GLY A 32 -17.60 3.46 13.99
N GLU A 33 -17.30 4.68 13.55
CA GLU A 33 -17.35 5.02 12.12
C GLU A 33 -16.24 4.26 11.39
N ARG A 34 -16.56 3.61 10.28
CA ARG A 34 -15.58 2.88 9.46
C ARG A 34 -14.68 3.87 8.74
N LYS A 35 -13.40 3.84 9.06
CA LYS A 35 -12.38 4.70 8.48
C LYS A 35 -11.19 3.87 8.01
N LEU A 36 -11.37 3.24 6.85
CA LEU A 36 -10.43 2.25 6.34
C LEU A 36 -9.38 2.92 5.44
N VAL A 37 -8.15 2.42 5.49
CA VAL A 37 -7.07 2.84 4.59
C VAL A 37 -6.58 1.63 3.80
N VAL A 38 -6.49 1.75 2.49
CA VAL A 38 -5.90 0.76 1.58
C VAL A 38 -4.53 1.28 1.14
N LEU A 39 -3.48 0.71 1.71
CA LEU A 39 -2.08 1.04 1.41
C LEU A 39 -1.60 0.24 0.20
N VAL A 40 -1.25 0.94 -0.88
CA VAL A 40 -0.75 0.35 -2.12
C VAL A 40 0.75 0.63 -2.26
N GLU A 41 1.58 -0.38 -1.97
CA GLU A 41 3.02 -0.33 -2.18
C GLU A 41 3.32 -0.44 -3.69
N LEU A 42 3.89 0.61 -4.28
CA LEU A 42 4.39 0.63 -5.66
C LEU A 42 5.85 0.15 -5.69
N LYS A 43 6.04 -1.14 -5.43
CA LYS A 43 7.34 -1.72 -5.14
C LYS A 43 8.30 -1.64 -6.32
N GLY A 44 9.46 -1.05 -6.04
CA GLY A 44 10.54 -0.86 -6.98
C GLY A 44 10.75 0.61 -7.34
N ALA A 45 10.39 1.58 -6.50
CA ALA A 45 10.63 3.00 -6.77
C ALA A 45 9.98 3.53 -8.05
N ASN A 46 8.66 3.74 -8.02
CA ASN A 46 7.91 4.27 -9.17
C ASN A 46 8.53 5.56 -9.73
N ASP A 47 8.62 5.66 -11.07
CA ASP A 47 9.08 6.87 -11.74
C ASP A 47 8.00 7.96 -11.67
N GLY A 48 8.12 8.78 -10.62
CA GLY A 48 7.21 9.87 -10.33
C GLY A 48 7.07 10.89 -11.46
N LEU A 49 8.18 11.20 -12.14
CA LEU A 49 8.22 12.19 -13.22
C LEU A 49 7.63 11.68 -14.54
N ASN A 50 7.42 10.37 -14.68
CA ASN A 50 6.59 9.78 -15.72
C ASN A 50 5.20 9.38 -15.21
N THR A 51 4.87 9.60 -13.94
CA THR A 51 3.54 9.29 -13.37
C THR A 51 2.67 10.55 -13.33
N LEU A 52 3.17 11.59 -12.66
CA LEU A 52 2.64 12.95 -12.67
C LEU A 52 3.70 13.84 -13.33
N VAL A 53 3.49 14.15 -14.61
CA VAL A 53 4.51 14.70 -15.48
C VAL A 53 4.49 16.22 -15.45
N PRO A 54 5.60 16.89 -15.06
CA PRO A 54 5.73 18.35 -15.11
C PRO A 54 5.97 18.82 -16.56
N TYR A 55 5.00 18.61 -17.45
CA TYR A 55 5.15 18.76 -18.90
C TYR A 55 5.45 20.18 -19.38
N SER A 56 5.28 21.19 -18.52
CA SER A 56 5.69 22.56 -18.85
C SER A 56 7.19 22.82 -18.63
N ASP A 57 7.88 21.98 -17.84
CA ASP A 57 9.28 22.16 -17.49
C ASP A 57 10.21 21.62 -18.59
N GLN A 58 11.05 22.50 -19.13
CA GLN A 58 12.02 22.12 -20.16
C GLN A 58 13.17 21.25 -19.61
N ALA A 59 13.48 21.35 -18.31
CA ALA A 59 14.49 20.52 -17.67
C ALA A 59 14.09 19.03 -17.69
N TYR A 60 12.79 18.73 -17.60
CA TYR A 60 12.27 17.37 -17.74
C TYR A 60 12.66 16.76 -19.10
N TYR A 61 12.36 17.46 -20.19
CA TYR A 61 12.70 16.98 -21.54
C TYR A 61 14.20 16.95 -21.79
N ALA A 62 14.95 17.93 -21.30
CA ALA A 62 16.40 17.97 -21.44
C ALA A 62 17.09 16.80 -20.72
N ALA A 63 16.59 16.40 -19.56
CA ALA A 63 17.13 15.30 -18.76
C ALA A 63 16.68 13.92 -19.25
N ARG A 64 15.60 13.84 -20.05
CA ARG A 64 14.95 12.59 -20.46
C ARG A 64 14.72 12.52 -21.98
N PRO A 65 15.77 12.64 -22.81
CA PRO A 65 15.64 12.76 -24.26
C PRO A 65 14.92 11.58 -24.95
N GLN A 66 14.85 10.40 -24.34
CA GLN A 66 14.21 9.20 -24.90
C GLN A 66 12.98 8.76 -24.11
N ILE A 67 12.88 9.10 -22.82
CA ILE A 67 11.79 8.64 -21.94
C ILE A 67 10.80 9.74 -21.53
N ALA A 68 11.04 11.01 -21.91
CA ALA A 68 10.10 12.09 -21.62
C ALA A 68 8.78 11.90 -22.37
N LEU A 69 7.67 12.13 -21.68
CA LEU A 69 6.33 12.06 -22.25
C LEU A 69 5.90 13.45 -22.77
N PRO A 70 5.56 13.57 -24.05
CA PRO A 70 5.08 14.83 -24.60
C PRO A 70 3.62 15.09 -24.18
N PRO A 71 3.15 16.35 -24.19
CA PRO A 71 1.82 16.71 -23.68
C PRO A 71 0.64 15.98 -24.34
N GLU A 72 0.81 15.46 -25.56
CA GLU A 72 -0.20 14.71 -26.30
C GLU A 72 -0.39 13.28 -25.77
N GLN A 73 0.55 12.78 -24.97
CA GLN A 73 0.49 11.48 -24.29
C GLN A 73 0.02 11.59 -22.83
N LEU A 74 -0.48 12.77 -22.44
CA LEU A 74 -0.86 13.07 -21.07
C LEU A 74 -2.30 13.55 -20.98
N HIS A 75 -2.94 13.25 -19.85
CA HIS A 75 -4.15 13.95 -19.45
C HIS A 75 -3.77 15.16 -18.62
N LYS A 76 -3.96 16.36 -19.17
CA LYS A 76 -3.59 17.61 -18.48
C LYS A 76 -4.49 17.82 -17.27
N LEU A 77 -3.87 17.86 -16.09
CA LEU A 77 -4.55 18.14 -14.82
C LEU A 77 -4.47 19.63 -14.47
N SER A 78 -3.42 20.31 -14.92
CA SER A 78 -3.21 21.75 -14.77
C SER A 78 -2.41 22.32 -15.94
N THR A 79 -2.04 23.61 -15.85
CA THR A 79 -1.13 24.25 -16.82
C THR A 79 0.31 23.74 -16.73
N THR A 80 0.67 23.06 -15.65
CA THR A 80 2.05 22.61 -15.39
C THR A 80 2.19 21.09 -15.32
N HIS A 81 1.14 20.37 -14.90
CA HIS A 81 1.19 18.93 -14.66
C HIS A 81 0.15 18.15 -15.46
N GLY A 82 0.56 16.98 -15.93
CA GLY A 82 -0.28 16.03 -16.66
C GLY A 82 -0.12 14.63 -16.08
N MET A 83 -1.23 13.90 -16.04
CA MET A 83 -1.26 12.50 -15.63
C MET A 83 -0.88 11.60 -16.81
N HIS A 84 -0.10 10.57 -16.54
CA HIS A 84 0.24 9.52 -17.52
C HIS A 84 -1.02 8.94 -18.17
N SER A 85 -1.03 8.69 -19.49
CA SER A 85 -2.21 8.17 -20.21
C SER A 85 -2.69 6.82 -19.70
N GLY A 86 -1.78 5.93 -19.30
CA GLY A 86 -2.13 4.67 -18.63
C GLY A 86 -2.96 4.83 -17.34
N LEU A 87 -3.02 6.04 -16.76
CA LEU A 87 -3.88 6.34 -15.61
C LEU A 87 -5.28 6.88 -15.99
N GLU A 88 -5.68 6.84 -17.27
CA GLU A 88 -6.93 7.44 -17.77
C GLU A 88 -8.19 7.04 -16.97
N LEU A 89 -8.22 5.80 -16.44
CA LEU A 89 -9.36 5.29 -15.68
C LEU A 89 -9.56 5.99 -14.32
N LEU A 90 -8.57 6.78 -13.87
CA LEU A 90 -8.66 7.62 -12.67
C LEU A 90 -9.12 9.06 -12.97
N LEU A 91 -9.32 9.43 -14.25
CA LEU A 91 -9.86 10.76 -14.58
C LEU A 91 -11.19 11.08 -13.89
N PRO A 92 -12.17 10.16 -13.83
CA PRO A 92 -13.41 10.45 -13.10
C PRO A 92 -13.16 10.75 -11.62
N ALA A 93 -12.17 10.12 -10.99
CA ALA A 93 -11.82 10.40 -9.60
C ALA A 93 -11.23 11.82 -9.42
N TRP A 94 -10.39 12.24 -10.37
CA TRP A 94 -9.89 13.61 -10.42
C TRP A 94 -11.00 14.63 -10.66
N GLU A 95 -11.92 14.36 -11.59
CA GLU A 95 -13.04 15.23 -11.94
C GLU A 95 -14.08 15.34 -10.81
N ASP A 96 -14.28 14.27 -10.06
CA ASP A 96 -15.18 14.22 -8.89
C ASP A 96 -14.52 14.78 -7.61
N GLU A 97 -13.30 15.33 -7.71
CA GLU A 97 -12.51 15.89 -6.60
C GLU A 97 -12.22 14.88 -5.46
N ASP A 98 -12.17 13.59 -5.77
CA ASP A 98 -11.87 12.52 -4.80
C ASP A 98 -10.50 11.85 -5.02
N LEU A 99 -9.67 12.46 -5.88
CA LEU A 99 -8.24 12.14 -6.08
C LEU A 99 -7.36 13.37 -5.79
N ALA A 100 -6.36 13.18 -4.95
CA ALA A 100 -5.32 14.14 -4.63
C ALA A 100 -3.94 13.61 -4.99
N TRP A 101 -3.06 14.52 -5.40
CA TRP A 101 -1.63 14.28 -5.60
C TRP A 101 -0.83 14.94 -4.48
N VAL A 102 0.00 14.17 -3.78
CA VAL A 102 0.99 14.71 -2.85
C VAL A 102 2.34 14.69 -3.54
N GLN A 103 2.94 15.85 -3.76
CA GLN A 103 4.13 16.06 -4.58
C GLN A 103 5.41 16.13 -3.74
N GLY A 104 6.53 15.76 -4.37
CA GLY A 104 7.86 15.89 -3.79
C GLY A 104 8.04 15.13 -2.49
N VAL A 105 7.38 13.99 -2.37
CA VAL A 105 7.41 13.16 -1.17
C VAL A 105 8.73 12.43 -1.09
N GLY A 106 9.42 12.57 0.04
CA GLY A 106 10.69 11.92 0.34
C GLY A 106 11.04 12.03 1.83
N TYR A 107 12.32 11.91 2.16
CA TYR A 107 12.84 12.03 3.52
C TYR A 107 14.32 12.39 3.52
N ASP A 108 14.83 12.82 4.67
CA ASP A 108 16.24 13.13 4.89
C ASP A 108 17.15 11.90 4.78
N ASP A 109 18.36 12.09 4.25
CA ASP A 109 19.40 11.06 4.13
C ASP A 109 18.97 9.72 3.48
N PRO A 110 18.35 9.74 2.29
CA PRO A 110 17.88 8.53 1.63
C PRO A 110 19.04 7.63 1.18
N ASN A 111 18.96 6.35 1.59
CA ASN A 111 19.96 5.32 1.27
C ASN A 111 19.73 4.65 -0.10
N ARG A 112 18.50 4.69 -0.64
CA ARG A 112 18.07 4.10 -1.92
C ARG A 112 18.25 2.58 -2.03
N SER A 113 18.37 1.91 -0.89
CA SER A 113 18.29 0.46 -0.76
C SER A 113 16.84 0.07 -0.64
N HIS A 114 16.34 -0.78 -1.55
CA HIS A 114 14.94 -1.21 -1.49
C HIS A 114 14.54 -1.75 -0.12
N PHE A 115 15.44 -2.49 0.53
CA PHE A 115 15.17 -3.08 1.86
C PHE A 115 15.16 -2.02 2.95
N GLU A 116 16.22 -1.22 3.05
CA GLU A 116 16.34 -0.27 4.16
C GLU A 116 15.38 0.92 4.00
N SER A 117 15.13 1.36 2.77
CA SER A 117 14.20 2.43 2.49
C SER A 117 12.75 2.00 2.74
N ILE A 118 12.33 0.79 2.35
CA ILE A 118 10.96 0.36 2.65
C ILE A 118 10.76 0.18 4.17
N ASP A 119 11.78 -0.27 4.91
CA ASP A 119 11.71 -0.35 6.38
C ASP A 119 11.51 1.04 7.01
N ILE A 120 12.13 2.09 6.48
CA ILE A 120 11.91 3.50 6.90
C ILE A 120 10.47 3.94 6.64
N TRP A 121 9.92 3.62 5.46
CA TRP A 121 8.54 3.96 5.10
C TRP A 121 7.52 3.16 5.92
N ASP A 122 7.76 1.88 6.15
CA ASP A 122 6.87 0.99 6.90
C ASP A 122 6.87 1.32 8.39
N SER A 123 8.01 1.74 8.96
CA SER A 123 8.12 2.15 10.37
C SER A 123 7.84 3.64 10.63
N ALA A 124 7.83 4.47 9.59
CA ALA A 124 7.89 5.93 9.68
C ALA A 124 9.09 6.47 10.49
N SER A 125 10.14 5.69 10.68
CA SER A 125 11.32 6.03 11.48
C SER A 125 12.57 6.20 10.62
N SER A 126 13.36 7.23 10.90
CA SER A 126 14.71 7.40 10.30
C SER A 126 15.74 6.42 10.86
N ASP A 127 15.43 5.73 11.96
CA ASP A 127 16.26 4.69 12.57
C ASP A 127 15.56 3.32 12.44
N ALA A 128 15.19 2.97 11.20
CA ALA A 128 14.41 1.76 10.91
C ALA A 128 15.11 0.47 11.38
N LEU A 129 16.43 0.45 11.47
CA LEU A 129 17.19 -0.70 12.00
C LEU A 129 16.90 -0.99 13.49
N ASN A 130 16.44 0.02 14.24
CA ASN A 130 16.07 -0.08 15.66
C ASN A 130 14.56 0.08 15.88
N SER A 131 13.79 0.41 14.86
CA SER A 131 12.33 0.45 14.92
C SER A 131 11.81 -0.96 14.64
N GLU A 132 11.32 -1.64 15.68
CA GLU A 132 10.74 -2.97 15.48
C GLU A 132 9.29 -2.89 14.96
N ASP A 133 8.59 -1.77 15.15
CA ASP A 133 7.17 -1.64 14.81
C ASP A 133 6.92 -0.75 13.57
N GLY A 134 5.90 -1.13 12.80
CA GLY A 134 5.32 -0.37 11.72
C GLY A 134 4.48 0.82 12.20
N TRP A 135 4.29 1.82 11.35
CA TRP A 135 3.61 3.05 11.76
C TRP A 135 2.12 2.84 12.04
N VAL A 136 1.45 1.90 11.35
CA VAL A 136 0.03 1.59 11.57
C VAL A 136 -0.15 0.81 12.86
N SER A 137 0.77 -0.11 13.18
CA SER A 137 0.65 -0.91 14.40
C SER A 137 0.66 -0.05 15.67
N SER A 138 1.45 1.03 15.65
CA SER A 138 1.49 2.03 16.72
C SER A 138 0.18 2.83 16.90
N CYS A 139 -0.68 2.88 15.89
CA CYS A 139 -1.89 3.70 15.90
C CYS A 139 -3.07 3.01 16.60
N PHE A 140 -3.13 1.67 16.59
CA PHE A 140 -4.27 0.91 17.10
C PHE A 140 -3.85 -0.28 17.98
N PRO A 141 -3.14 -0.05 19.10
CA PRO A 141 -2.65 -1.13 19.96
C PRO A 141 -3.76 -1.97 20.61
N GLU A 142 -4.95 -1.39 20.79
CA GLU A 142 -6.10 -2.06 21.42
C GLU A 142 -7.12 -2.63 20.40
N HIS A 143 -6.88 -2.49 19.09
CA HIS A 143 -7.84 -2.93 18.08
C HIS A 143 -7.76 -4.46 17.90
N PRO A 144 -8.90 -5.18 17.87
CA PRO A 144 -8.90 -6.64 17.82
C PRO A 144 -8.27 -7.19 16.54
N LEU A 145 -8.37 -6.48 15.41
CA LEU A 145 -7.67 -6.79 14.17
C LEU A 145 -7.27 -5.50 13.47
N GLY A 146 -6.10 -4.96 13.79
CA GLY A 146 -5.68 -3.63 13.34
C GLY A 146 -5.39 -3.54 11.83
N GLY A 147 -5.16 -4.66 11.14
CA GLY A 147 -5.09 -4.64 9.67
C GLY A 147 -4.97 -6.00 8.98
N ILE A 148 -5.11 -5.98 7.66
CA ILE A 148 -5.02 -7.16 6.79
C ILE A 148 -4.08 -6.86 5.60
N ALA A 149 -2.98 -7.60 5.49
CA ALA A 149 -2.11 -7.56 4.32
C ALA A 149 -2.53 -8.64 3.31
N ILE A 150 -2.80 -8.23 2.07
CA ILE A 150 -2.93 -9.13 0.91
C ILE A 150 -1.54 -9.30 0.27
N ASP A 151 -0.61 -9.76 1.10
CA ASP A 151 0.80 -9.94 0.79
C ASP A 151 1.42 -10.84 1.87
N THR A 152 2.58 -11.43 1.57
CA THR A 152 3.43 -12.15 2.52
C THR A 152 4.19 -11.23 3.48
N ASN A 153 4.35 -9.95 3.14
CA ASN A 153 4.96 -8.94 4.02
C ASN A 153 3.91 -8.04 4.67
N LEU A 154 3.87 -8.03 6.01
CA LEU A 154 2.99 -7.16 6.81
C LEU A 154 3.38 -5.69 6.74
N GLY A 155 4.67 -5.38 6.55
CA GLY A 155 5.19 -4.02 6.42
C GLY A 155 4.70 -3.08 7.53
N PRO A 156 3.90 -2.05 7.20
CA PRO A 156 3.45 -1.05 8.18
C PRO A 156 2.50 -1.62 9.25
N LEU A 157 1.97 -2.83 9.04
CA LEU A 157 1.11 -3.57 9.98
C LEU A 157 1.91 -4.42 10.96
N TYR A 158 3.23 -4.55 10.83
CA TYR A 158 4.01 -5.32 11.77
C TYR A 158 4.14 -4.57 13.10
N GLY A 159 4.00 -5.25 14.23
CA GLY A 159 4.34 -4.66 15.53
C GLY A 159 4.00 -5.58 16.70
N ASP A 160 4.74 -5.44 17.80
CA ASP A 160 4.49 -6.26 19.00
C ASP A 160 3.12 -5.90 19.61
N GLY A 161 2.33 -6.93 19.93
CA GLY A 161 0.95 -6.76 20.44
C GLY A 161 -0.09 -6.30 19.41
N PHE A 162 0.28 -6.01 18.15
CA PHE A 162 -0.66 -5.63 17.10
C PHE A 162 -1.20 -6.86 16.36
N SER A 163 -2.52 -6.98 16.28
CA SER A 163 -3.17 -8.09 15.58
C SER A 163 -3.34 -7.77 14.10
N ALA A 164 -2.57 -8.41 13.22
CA ALA A 164 -2.69 -8.31 11.77
C ALA A 164 -2.81 -9.68 11.10
N LEU A 165 -3.54 -9.76 9.99
CA LEU A 165 -3.67 -10.97 9.16
C LEU A 165 -2.91 -10.81 7.86
N SER A 166 -2.21 -11.86 7.41
CA SER A 166 -1.61 -11.93 6.07
C SER A 166 -2.34 -12.96 5.21
N ILE A 167 -2.71 -12.55 3.99
CA ILE A 167 -3.35 -13.37 2.98
C ILE A 167 -2.42 -13.43 1.76
N SER A 168 -1.64 -14.51 1.67
CA SER A 168 -0.62 -14.68 0.64
C SER A 168 -1.17 -14.94 -0.77
N ASP A 169 -2.34 -15.57 -0.87
CA ASP A 169 -3.03 -15.79 -2.15
C ASP A 169 -4.55 -15.50 -2.02
N PRO A 170 -5.02 -14.39 -2.61
CA PRO A 170 -6.44 -14.03 -2.70
C PRO A 170 -7.35 -15.11 -3.28
N TYR A 171 -6.85 -15.86 -4.26
CA TYR A 171 -7.60 -16.86 -4.99
C TYR A 171 -7.78 -18.12 -4.15
N ASP A 172 -6.71 -18.54 -3.46
CA ASP A 172 -6.82 -19.61 -2.47
C ASP A 172 -7.70 -19.17 -1.30
N PHE A 173 -7.61 -17.93 -0.82
CA PHE A 173 -8.51 -17.42 0.21
C PHE A 173 -10.00 -17.45 -0.19
N MET A 174 -10.32 -17.04 -1.43
CA MET A 174 -11.71 -16.96 -1.91
C MET A 174 -12.29 -18.30 -2.39
N LYS A 175 -11.47 -19.18 -2.99
CA LYS A 175 -11.91 -20.52 -3.40
C LYS A 175 -11.81 -21.55 -2.28
N GLN A 176 -10.79 -21.41 -1.45
CA GLN A 176 -10.57 -22.22 -0.28
C GLN A 176 -10.89 -21.40 0.96
N GLY A 177 -12.17 -21.16 1.22
CA GLY A 177 -12.56 -21.11 2.63
C GLY A 177 -12.20 -22.41 3.40
N LEU A 178 -11.34 -23.32 2.89
CA LEU A 178 -11.43 -24.77 3.08
C LEU A 178 -10.14 -25.60 2.80
N THR A 179 -8.91 -25.08 2.60
CA THR A 179 -7.71 -25.95 2.49
C THR A 179 -6.33 -25.30 2.76
N ILE A 180 -6.08 -24.80 3.98
CA ILE A 180 -4.73 -24.33 4.34
C ILE A 180 -3.73 -25.51 4.41
N ASN A 181 -2.86 -25.63 3.40
CA ASN A 181 -1.78 -26.62 3.35
C ASN A 181 -0.63 -26.23 4.30
N SER A 182 -0.39 -27.06 5.31
CA SER A 182 0.75 -26.93 6.22
C SER A 182 2.08 -27.08 5.48
N VAL A 183 2.91 -26.03 5.46
CA VAL A 183 4.31 -26.13 5.03
C VAL A 183 5.17 -26.42 6.27
N GLY A 184 5.82 -27.60 6.29
CA GLY A 184 7.08 -27.82 7.01
C GLY A 184 7.10 -28.87 8.13
N THR A 185 7.63 -30.05 7.81
CA THR A 185 7.91 -31.20 8.67
C THR A 185 9.01 -30.97 9.72
N ALA A 186 8.80 -31.41 10.97
CA ALA A 186 9.85 -31.74 11.95
C ALA A 186 9.47 -33.03 12.74
N PRO A 187 10.44 -33.82 13.23
CA PRO A 187 10.23 -35.23 13.57
C PRO A 187 9.49 -35.45 14.90
N ALA A 188 8.79 -36.58 14.93
CA ALA A 188 7.91 -37.04 15.98
C ALA A 188 8.48 -37.00 17.42
N VAL A 189 7.79 -36.28 18.29
CA VAL A 189 7.68 -36.62 19.72
C VAL A 189 6.19 -36.60 20.07
N ALA A 190 5.69 -37.73 20.56
CA ALA A 190 4.29 -38.12 20.56
C ALA A 190 3.44 -37.46 21.68
N ASN A 191 2.14 -37.38 21.38
CA ASN A 191 0.95 -37.12 22.24
C ASN A 191 0.54 -35.69 22.60
N ASN A 192 1.41 -34.68 22.63
CA ASN A 192 0.97 -33.28 22.81
C ASN A 192 0.90 -32.49 21.49
N SER A 193 1.80 -32.81 20.56
CA SER A 193 1.91 -32.18 19.25
C SER A 193 0.69 -32.48 18.39
N LEU A 194 0.12 -33.68 18.47
CA LEU A 194 -1.08 -34.07 17.71
C LEU A 194 -2.34 -33.37 18.23
N ASN A 195 -2.53 -33.27 19.55
CA ASN A 195 -3.67 -32.54 20.11
C ASN A 195 -3.55 -31.03 19.85
N HIS A 196 -2.33 -30.49 19.86
CA HIS A 196 -2.08 -29.11 19.46
C HIS A 196 -2.35 -28.91 17.97
N LEU A 197 -1.90 -29.80 17.09
CA LEU A 197 -2.20 -29.76 15.66
C LEU A 197 -3.70 -29.91 15.36
N LEU A 198 -4.40 -30.79 16.07
CA LEU A 198 -5.85 -30.96 15.94
C LEU A 198 -6.62 -29.75 16.45
N LYS A 199 -6.15 -29.13 17.53
CA LYS A 199 -6.72 -27.88 18.07
C LYS A 199 -6.52 -26.74 17.08
N VAL A 200 -5.30 -26.54 16.57
CA VAL A 200 -4.98 -25.58 15.52
C VAL A 200 -5.82 -25.84 14.26
N HIS A 201 -6.01 -27.10 13.86
CA HIS A 201 -6.84 -27.46 12.71
C HIS A 201 -8.32 -27.13 12.94
N SER A 202 -8.89 -27.50 14.10
CA SER A 202 -10.28 -27.16 14.44
C SER A 202 -10.52 -25.65 14.59
N GLU A 203 -9.51 -24.90 15.02
CA GLU A 203 -9.57 -23.44 15.13
C GLU A 203 -9.48 -22.77 13.76
N ILE A 204 -8.72 -23.34 12.83
CA ILE A 204 -8.67 -22.92 11.42
C ILE A 204 -9.99 -23.25 10.70
N ASP A 205 -10.59 -24.42 10.94
CA ASP A 205 -11.86 -24.81 10.34
C ASP A 205 -13.03 -23.92 10.83
N MET A 206 -13.07 -23.57 12.12
CA MET A 206 -14.08 -22.64 12.65
C MET A 206 -13.90 -21.19 12.13
N MET A 207 -12.65 -20.77 11.86
CA MET A 207 -12.37 -19.47 11.25
C MET A 207 -12.88 -19.41 9.83
N ALA A 208 -12.63 -20.48 9.09
CA ALA A 208 -13.13 -20.69 7.75
C ALA A 208 -14.65 -20.61 7.72
N ASP A 209 -15.35 -21.35 8.59
CA ASP A 209 -16.82 -21.33 8.66
C ASP A 209 -17.38 -19.95 9.04
N THR A 210 -16.79 -19.29 10.04
CA THR A 210 -17.20 -17.94 10.48
C THR A 210 -17.01 -16.91 9.36
N LEU A 211 -15.87 -16.95 8.67
CA LEU A 211 -15.59 -16.08 7.54
C LEU A 211 -16.53 -16.39 6.36
N LEU A 212 -16.81 -17.66 6.08
CA LEU A 212 -17.76 -18.07 5.02
C LEU A 212 -19.18 -17.57 5.29
N ASP A 213 -19.63 -17.57 6.54
CA ASP A 213 -20.92 -16.99 6.93
C ASP A 213 -20.95 -15.48 6.64
N TYR A 214 -19.87 -14.74 6.91
CA TYR A 214 -19.79 -13.30 6.59
C TYR A 214 -19.62 -13.01 5.10
N LEU A 215 -19.00 -13.91 4.35
CA LEU A 215 -18.84 -13.79 2.90
C LEU A 215 -20.12 -14.18 2.13
N SER A 216 -21.14 -14.69 2.80
CA SER A 216 -22.35 -15.24 2.17
C SER A 216 -23.32 -14.20 1.60
N ASP A 217 -23.32 -12.97 2.11
CA ASP A 217 -24.22 -11.88 1.68
C ASP A 217 -23.45 -10.64 1.17
N VAL A 218 -22.28 -10.86 0.56
CA VAL A 218 -21.48 -9.78 -0.02
C VAL A 218 -22.12 -9.29 -1.32
N PRO A 219 -22.42 -7.98 -1.44
CA PRO A 219 -22.90 -7.41 -2.69
C PRO A 219 -21.98 -7.73 -3.87
N GLU A 220 -22.55 -8.24 -4.96
CA GLU A 220 -21.78 -8.52 -6.17
C GLU A 220 -21.09 -7.25 -6.68
N ALA A 221 -19.82 -7.37 -7.04
CA ALA A 221 -19.08 -6.28 -7.65
C ALA A 221 -19.74 -5.82 -8.95
N LYS A 222 -20.16 -4.56 -9.02
CA LYS A 222 -20.77 -3.95 -10.22
C LYS A 222 -19.87 -4.04 -11.46
N GLN A 223 -18.56 -4.04 -11.27
CA GLN A 223 -17.55 -4.25 -12.30
C GLN A 223 -16.58 -5.33 -11.84
N ALA A 224 -16.32 -6.30 -12.72
CA ALA A 224 -15.34 -7.34 -12.47
C ALA A 224 -13.92 -6.75 -12.40
N PHE A 225 -13.17 -7.17 -11.39
CA PHE A 225 -11.74 -6.91 -11.31
C PHE A 225 -10.97 -7.75 -12.33
N GLU A 226 -9.87 -7.21 -12.83
CA GLU A 226 -9.00 -7.94 -13.73
C GLU A 226 -8.40 -9.19 -13.09
N SER A 227 -8.16 -10.20 -13.92
CA SER A 227 -7.58 -11.48 -13.49
C SER A 227 -6.06 -11.42 -13.30
N ASN A 228 -5.44 -10.24 -13.26
CA ASN A 228 -4.03 -10.10 -12.87
C ASN A 228 -3.91 -10.16 -11.32
N SER A 229 -2.69 -10.27 -10.78
CA SER A 229 -2.51 -10.43 -9.32
C SER A 229 -3.04 -9.24 -8.52
N PHE A 230 -2.83 -8.02 -9.02
CA PHE A 230 -3.27 -6.79 -8.37
C PHE A 230 -4.80 -6.67 -8.35
N GLY A 231 -5.46 -6.94 -9.48
CA GLY A 231 -6.92 -6.99 -9.58
C GLY A 231 -7.55 -8.04 -8.66
N ARG A 232 -6.93 -9.23 -8.54
CA ARG A 232 -7.36 -10.25 -7.56
C ARG A 232 -7.23 -9.77 -6.12
N SER A 233 -6.12 -9.14 -5.75
CA SER A 233 -5.93 -8.60 -4.41
C SER A 233 -6.97 -7.53 -4.07
N LEU A 234 -7.25 -6.62 -5.00
CA LEU A 234 -8.29 -5.60 -4.83
C LEU A 234 -9.70 -6.19 -4.79
N ASN A 235 -9.97 -7.27 -5.52
CA ASN A 235 -11.24 -8.00 -5.39
C ASN A 235 -11.42 -8.57 -3.97
N SER A 236 -10.36 -9.12 -3.36
CA SER A 236 -10.42 -9.58 -1.98
C SER A 236 -10.63 -8.42 -1.01
N ILE A 237 -9.94 -7.29 -1.19
CA ILE A 237 -10.16 -6.09 -0.36
C ILE A 237 -11.60 -5.59 -0.50
N TYR A 238 -12.14 -5.49 -1.72
CA TYR A 238 -13.55 -5.16 -1.94
C TYR A 238 -14.48 -6.12 -1.19
N THR A 239 -14.24 -7.43 -1.31
CA THR A 239 -15.07 -8.44 -0.65
C THR A 239 -15.04 -8.29 0.87
N LEU A 240 -13.86 -8.07 1.47
CA LEU A 240 -13.72 -7.86 2.91
C LEU A 240 -14.38 -6.56 3.37
N ILE A 241 -14.26 -5.48 2.61
CA ILE A 241 -14.92 -4.21 2.92
C ILE A 241 -16.45 -4.37 2.84
N ALA A 242 -16.93 -5.02 1.77
CA ALA A 242 -18.34 -5.20 1.48
C ALA A 242 -19.02 -6.24 2.39
N SER A 243 -18.27 -7.17 3.00
CA SER A 243 -18.77 -8.07 4.05
C SER A 243 -18.93 -7.39 5.42
N GLY A 244 -18.54 -6.12 5.53
CA GLY A 244 -18.65 -5.33 6.76
C GLY A 244 -17.46 -5.44 7.70
N ILE A 245 -16.41 -6.19 7.35
CA ILE A 245 -15.20 -6.29 8.18
C ILE A 245 -14.62 -4.88 8.38
N ASN A 246 -14.50 -4.46 9.64
CA ASN A 246 -14.01 -3.15 10.02
C ASN A 246 -12.59 -3.27 10.57
N VAL A 247 -11.60 -3.19 9.67
CA VAL A 247 -10.19 -3.08 10.04
C VAL A 247 -9.68 -1.70 9.62
N PRO A 248 -8.84 -1.03 10.44
CA PRO A 248 -8.31 0.28 10.10
C PRO A 248 -7.51 0.29 8.79
N THR A 249 -6.84 -0.80 8.44
CA THR A 249 -5.93 -0.81 7.29
C THR A 249 -5.92 -2.13 6.52
N TYR A 250 -5.96 -2.03 5.19
CA TYR A 250 -5.56 -3.08 4.26
C TYR A 250 -4.24 -2.69 3.60
N LYS A 251 -3.36 -3.67 3.34
CA LYS A 251 -2.11 -3.46 2.60
C LYS A 251 -2.03 -4.40 1.40
N LEU A 252 -1.58 -3.89 0.26
CA LEU A 252 -1.24 -4.70 -0.91
C LEU A 252 -0.08 -4.09 -1.69
N THR A 253 0.50 -4.89 -2.58
CA THR A 253 1.69 -4.52 -3.34
C THR A 253 1.44 -4.68 -4.84
N LEU A 254 1.79 -3.64 -5.60
CA LEU A 254 1.97 -3.71 -7.04
C LEU A 254 3.48 -3.72 -7.33
N ASN A 255 3.99 -4.86 -7.80
CA ASN A 255 5.41 -5.05 -8.11
C ASN A 255 5.74 -4.59 -9.53
N GLY A 256 7.03 -4.29 -9.77
CA GLY A 256 7.59 -4.15 -11.11
C GLY A 256 8.11 -2.76 -11.44
N PHE A 257 8.08 -1.83 -10.48
CA PHE A 257 8.51 -0.45 -10.70
C PHE A 257 10.02 -0.28 -10.81
N ASP A 258 10.80 -1.36 -10.63
CA ASP A 258 12.27 -1.31 -10.70
C ASP A 258 12.83 -1.21 -12.13
N THR A 259 12.43 -0.16 -12.85
CA THR A 259 12.60 -0.03 -14.30
C THR A 259 13.91 0.66 -14.69
N HIS A 260 15.01 -0.09 -14.64
CA HIS A 260 16.34 0.40 -15.06
C HIS A 260 16.63 0.34 -16.56
N VAL A 261 15.80 -0.36 -17.35
CA VAL A 261 16.03 -0.60 -18.78
C VAL A 261 14.71 -0.52 -19.54
N GLY A 262 14.68 0.23 -20.64
CA GLY A 262 13.52 0.29 -21.55
C GLY A 262 12.19 0.57 -20.84
N GLN A 263 12.17 1.56 -19.95
CA GLN A 263 11.13 1.68 -18.92
C GLN A 263 9.73 1.99 -19.47
N LEU A 264 9.62 2.70 -20.61
CA LEU A 264 8.35 3.26 -21.08
C LEU A 264 7.22 2.22 -21.18
N TYR A 265 7.48 1.08 -21.82
CA TYR A 265 6.48 0.03 -21.98
C TYR A 265 6.09 -0.62 -20.65
N THR A 266 7.07 -0.94 -19.81
CA THR A 266 6.81 -1.57 -18.51
C THR A 266 6.06 -0.62 -17.58
N HIS A 267 6.47 0.64 -17.52
CA HIS A 267 5.85 1.67 -16.69
C HIS A 267 4.42 1.98 -17.14
N ASP A 268 4.17 2.13 -18.44
CA ASP A 268 2.81 2.31 -19.00
C ASP A 268 1.87 1.15 -18.61
N ASN A 269 2.33 -0.10 -18.75
CA ASN A 269 1.53 -1.26 -18.32
C ASN A 269 1.24 -1.24 -16.81
N LEU A 270 2.21 -0.84 -15.97
CA LEU A 270 2.01 -0.73 -14.53
C LEU A 270 1.00 0.38 -14.19
N MET A 271 1.03 1.51 -14.90
CA MET A 271 0.03 2.58 -14.77
C MET A 271 -1.37 2.06 -15.10
N GLN A 272 -1.51 1.31 -16.20
CA GLN A 272 -2.80 0.71 -16.59
C GLN A 272 -3.32 -0.29 -15.55
N VAL A 273 -2.46 -1.18 -15.04
CA VAL A 273 -2.84 -2.14 -13.98
C VAL A 273 -3.26 -1.40 -12.71
N LEU A 274 -2.50 -0.38 -12.30
CA LEU A 274 -2.80 0.42 -11.11
C LEU A 274 -4.15 1.14 -11.25
N ALA A 275 -4.36 1.85 -12.35
CA ALA A 275 -5.57 2.62 -12.59
C ALA A 275 -6.79 1.74 -12.76
N ASN A 276 -6.69 0.62 -13.49
CA ASN A 276 -7.79 -0.32 -13.65
C ASN A 276 -8.24 -0.89 -12.29
N GLY A 277 -7.27 -1.32 -11.47
CA GLY A 277 -7.56 -1.85 -10.15
C GLY A 277 -8.26 -0.83 -9.25
N ILE A 278 -7.66 0.35 -9.07
CA ILE A 278 -8.19 1.38 -8.17
C ILE A 278 -9.53 1.93 -8.69
N ALA A 279 -9.67 2.18 -9.99
CA ALA A 279 -10.94 2.64 -10.57
C ALA A 279 -12.06 1.61 -10.40
N THR A 280 -11.75 0.31 -10.54
CA THR A 280 -12.71 -0.77 -10.31
C THR A 280 -13.13 -0.83 -8.84
N LEU A 281 -12.17 -0.73 -7.90
CA LEU A 281 -12.47 -0.66 -6.47
C LEU A 281 -13.39 0.53 -6.16
N ARG A 282 -13.03 1.73 -6.60
CA ARG A 282 -13.83 2.96 -6.45
C ARG A 282 -15.26 2.76 -6.95
N LYS A 283 -15.43 2.30 -8.19
CA LYS A 283 -16.75 2.10 -8.81
C LYS A 283 -17.62 1.10 -8.05
N ASN A 284 -17.03 0.02 -7.55
CA ASN A 284 -17.74 -1.00 -6.79
C ASN A 284 -18.15 -0.47 -5.41
N LEU A 285 -17.25 0.20 -4.68
CA LEU A 285 -17.56 0.80 -3.38
C LEU A 285 -18.60 1.92 -3.47
N LEU A 286 -18.55 2.75 -4.52
CA LEU A 286 -19.59 3.73 -4.83
C LEU A 286 -20.96 3.06 -5.02
N SER A 287 -21.00 1.89 -5.67
CA SER A 287 -22.27 1.20 -5.95
C SER A 287 -22.97 0.65 -4.69
N ILE A 288 -22.22 0.52 -3.60
CA ILE A 288 -22.72 0.04 -2.30
C ILE A 288 -22.62 1.12 -1.21
N ASN A 289 -22.36 2.39 -1.59
CA ASN A 289 -22.24 3.55 -0.69
C ASN A 289 -21.16 3.43 0.40
N MET A 290 -20.07 2.70 0.14
CA MET A 290 -18.95 2.53 1.08
C MET A 290 -17.69 3.32 0.69
N TRP A 291 -17.73 4.09 -0.41
CA TRP A 291 -16.56 4.87 -0.84
C TRP A 291 -16.16 5.97 0.15
N ASP A 292 -17.13 6.53 0.86
CA ASP A 292 -16.94 7.54 1.92
C ASP A 292 -16.25 6.98 3.17
N GLU A 293 -16.09 5.66 3.27
CA GLU A 293 -15.42 4.99 4.40
C GLU A 293 -13.97 4.61 4.07
N VAL A 294 -13.49 4.88 2.84
CA VAL A 294 -12.22 4.35 2.33
C VAL A 294 -11.31 5.46 1.83
N ILE A 295 -10.04 5.39 2.24
CA ILE A 295 -8.93 6.08 1.59
C ILE A 295 -8.02 5.03 0.95
N VAL A 296 -7.63 5.22 -0.31
CA VAL A 296 -6.55 4.50 -0.98
C VAL A 296 -5.33 5.41 -1.03
N MET A 297 -4.19 4.96 -0.51
CA MET A 297 -2.94 5.71 -0.51
C MET A 297 -1.85 4.90 -1.19
N THR A 298 -1.22 5.46 -2.21
CA THR A 298 -0.01 4.85 -2.79
C THR A 298 1.23 5.28 -2.02
N TYR A 299 2.21 4.39 -1.91
CA TYR A 299 3.53 4.70 -1.36
C TYR A 299 4.61 3.87 -2.06
N SER A 300 5.88 4.25 -1.91
CA SER A 300 7.02 3.61 -2.56
C SER A 300 8.26 3.91 -1.73
N GLU A 301 9.24 3.02 -1.72
CA GLU A 301 10.44 3.16 -0.88
C GLU A 301 11.27 4.43 -1.17
N PHE A 302 11.25 4.90 -2.41
CA PHE A 302 11.85 6.16 -2.88
C PHE A 302 11.35 6.47 -4.31
N GLY A 303 11.84 7.57 -4.89
CA GLY A 303 11.57 7.97 -6.28
C GLY A 303 12.68 7.61 -7.28
N ARG A 304 12.59 8.16 -8.50
CA ARG A 304 13.59 8.00 -9.57
C ARG A 304 14.34 9.29 -9.84
N ARG A 305 15.55 9.17 -10.40
CA ARG A 305 16.36 10.35 -10.78
C ARG A 305 15.70 11.17 -11.89
N VAL A 306 16.06 12.45 -11.94
CA VAL A 306 15.61 13.36 -13.00
C VAL A 306 16.13 12.90 -14.37
N ALA A 307 17.43 12.61 -14.47
CA ALA A 307 18.04 12.17 -15.71
C ALA A 307 17.73 10.71 -16.05
N GLU A 308 17.44 10.45 -17.32
CA GLU A 308 17.42 9.07 -17.84
C GLU A 308 18.83 8.47 -17.80
N ASN A 309 18.90 7.15 -17.59
CA ASN A 309 20.15 6.41 -17.68
C ASN A 309 20.45 5.99 -19.13
N GLY A 310 21.67 5.48 -19.37
CA GLY A 310 22.10 5.05 -20.70
C GLY A 310 21.38 3.83 -21.31
N LYS A 311 20.33 3.32 -20.65
CA LYS A 311 19.56 2.13 -21.05
C LYS A 311 18.06 2.43 -21.21
N GLN A 312 17.69 3.70 -21.40
CA GLN A 312 16.29 4.12 -21.55
C GLN A 312 15.44 3.76 -20.31
N GLY A 313 16.06 3.79 -19.12
CA GLY A 313 15.39 3.68 -17.83
C GLY A 313 15.87 4.77 -16.89
N THR A 314 15.61 4.60 -15.60
CA THR A 314 16.03 5.57 -14.57
C THR A 314 16.72 4.86 -13.41
N ASP A 315 17.72 5.51 -12.82
CA ASP A 315 18.37 5.03 -11.61
C ASP A 315 17.59 5.49 -10.36
N HIS A 316 17.92 4.91 -9.20
CA HIS A 316 17.27 5.24 -7.93
C HIS A 316 17.49 6.71 -7.57
N GLY A 317 16.40 7.42 -7.28
CA GLY A 317 16.36 8.79 -6.78
C GLY A 317 15.76 8.85 -5.38
N THR A 318 15.10 9.96 -5.05
CA THR A 318 14.79 10.32 -3.66
C THR A 318 13.36 10.78 -3.44
N ALA A 319 12.77 11.47 -4.41
CA ALA A 319 11.43 12.04 -4.28
C ALA A 319 10.50 11.61 -5.41
N ALA A 320 9.22 11.38 -5.09
CA ALA A 320 8.16 11.05 -6.04
C ALA A 320 6.81 11.61 -5.58
N PRO A 321 5.84 11.81 -6.49
CA PRO A 321 4.47 12.10 -6.12
C PRO A 321 3.71 10.81 -5.78
N HIS A 322 2.74 10.93 -4.86
CA HIS A 322 1.83 9.85 -4.47
C HIS A 322 0.37 10.25 -4.67
N MET A 323 -0.48 9.25 -4.89
CA MET A 323 -1.91 9.43 -5.07
C MET A 323 -2.65 9.07 -3.79
N ILE A 324 -3.59 9.93 -3.40
CA ILE A 324 -4.58 9.66 -2.37
C ILE A 324 -5.97 9.70 -3.04
N LEU A 325 -6.77 8.65 -2.87
CA LEU A 325 -8.14 8.60 -3.36
C LEU A 325 -9.10 8.25 -2.24
N GLY A 326 -10.33 8.74 -2.24
CA GLY A 326 -11.33 8.32 -1.25
C GLY A 326 -12.52 9.26 -1.18
N GLY A 327 -13.69 8.78 -0.72
CA GLY A 327 -14.91 9.60 -0.73
C GLY A 327 -14.87 10.83 0.19
N LYS A 328 -13.91 10.89 1.12
CA LYS A 328 -13.64 12.07 1.96
C LYS A 328 -12.34 12.80 1.62
N VAL A 329 -11.63 12.38 0.57
CA VAL A 329 -10.44 13.10 0.10
C VAL A 329 -10.86 14.45 -0.50
N LYS A 330 -10.08 15.48 -0.21
CA LYS A 330 -10.19 16.79 -0.83
C LYS A 330 -9.24 16.83 -2.02
N GLY A 331 -9.77 16.61 -3.23
CA GLY A 331 -8.98 16.51 -4.45
C GLY A 331 -8.13 17.75 -4.74
N GLY A 332 -7.03 17.56 -5.48
CA GLY A 332 -6.11 18.63 -5.86
C GLY A 332 -4.64 18.27 -5.72
N PHE A 333 -3.79 19.30 -5.73
CA PHE A 333 -2.34 19.17 -5.54
C PHE A 333 -1.94 19.63 -4.14
N TYR A 334 -1.15 18.80 -3.47
CA TYR A 334 -0.57 19.03 -2.16
C TYR A 334 0.94 18.88 -2.24
N GLY A 335 1.67 19.61 -1.39
CA GLY A 335 3.12 19.70 -1.51
C GLY A 335 3.56 20.39 -2.80
N GLU A 336 4.87 20.54 -2.97
CA GLU A 336 5.47 21.26 -4.09
C GLU A 336 6.28 20.32 -4.98
N GLN A 337 6.29 20.53 -6.29
CA GLN A 337 7.17 19.78 -7.19
C GLN A 337 8.64 20.14 -6.91
N PRO A 338 9.53 19.17 -6.64
CA PRO A 338 10.96 19.44 -6.49
C PRO A 338 11.59 20.03 -7.74
N SER A 339 12.66 20.81 -7.54
CA SER A 339 13.47 21.34 -8.62
C SER A 339 14.09 20.22 -9.46
N LEU A 340 14.01 20.35 -10.79
CA LEU A 340 14.66 19.43 -11.73
C LEU A 340 16.07 19.86 -12.12
N THR A 341 16.53 21.03 -11.65
CA THR A 341 17.84 21.60 -11.98
C THR A 341 18.71 21.89 -10.76
N ASP A 342 18.09 22.06 -9.58
CA ASP A 342 18.79 22.19 -8.31
C ASP A 342 18.76 20.83 -7.62
N LEU A 343 19.84 20.07 -7.80
CA LEU A 343 19.97 18.67 -7.41
C LEU A 343 21.14 18.51 -6.45
N ASP A 344 21.09 17.45 -5.64
CA ASP A 344 22.22 17.08 -4.78
C ASP A 344 23.44 16.63 -5.62
N GLU A 345 24.58 16.40 -4.95
CA GLU A 345 25.82 15.96 -5.62
C GLU A 345 25.68 14.61 -6.35
N ARG A 346 24.62 13.84 -6.07
CA ARG A 346 24.31 12.54 -6.67
C ARG A 346 23.32 12.66 -7.83
N GLY A 347 22.81 13.87 -8.11
CA GLY A 347 21.81 14.13 -9.15
C GLY A 347 20.38 13.80 -8.69
N ASP A 348 20.14 13.77 -7.39
CA ASP A 348 18.83 13.48 -6.80
C ASP A 348 18.09 14.79 -6.46
N MET A 349 16.76 14.75 -6.49
CA MET A 349 15.92 15.89 -6.13
C MET A 349 15.92 16.10 -4.61
N PHE A 350 15.93 17.36 -4.17
CA PHE A 350 15.58 17.69 -2.79
C PHE A 350 14.07 17.52 -2.60
N TYR A 351 13.66 16.64 -1.70
CA TYR A 351 12.24 16.46 -1.39
C TYR A 351 11.68 17.77 -0.79
N THR A 352 10.39 17.99 -0.97
CA THR A 352 9.67 19.19 -0.50
C THR A 352 8.58 18.84 0.51
N THR A 353 8.22 17.56 0.60
CA THR A 353 7.22 17.01 1.52
C THR A 353 7.80 15.77 2.20
N ASP A 354 7.83 15.73 3.52
CA ASP A 354 8.22 14.52 4.25
C ASP A 354 7.06 13.51 4.18
N PHE A 355 7.34 12.26 3.81
CA PHE A 355 6.29 11.22 3.72
C PHE A 355 5.53 11.01 5.03
N ARG A 356 6.15 11.32 6.17
CA ARG A 356 5.53 11.17 7.48
C ARG A 356 4.43 12.22 7.71
N ASP A 357 4.44 13.35 6.99
CA ASP A 357 3.35 14.33 7.02
C ASP A 357 2.12 13.83 6.23
N MET A 358 2.36 13.01 5.19
CA MET A 358 1.28 12.27 4.52
C MET A 358 0.63 11.27 5.50
N TYR A 359 1.43 10.53 6.26
CA TYR A 359 0.91 9.64 7.31
C TYR A 359 0.21 10.40 8.42
N GLU A 360 0.74 11.57 8.80
CA GLU A 360 0.14 12.39 9.84
C GLU A 360 -1.27 12.86 9.46
N THR A 361 -1.50 13.19 8.19
CA THR A 361 -2.83 13.51 7.67
C THR A 361 -3.81 12.35 7.86
N ILE A 362 -3.38 11.11 7.58
CA ILE A 362 -4.19 9.92 7.83
C ILE A 362 -4.43 9.73 9.34
N ARG A 363 -3.39 9.86 10.17
CA ARG A 363 -3.53 9.66 11.61
C ARG A 363 -4.48 10.67 12.25
N THR A 364 -4.35 11.93 11.91
CA THR A 364 -5.05 13.03 12.58
C THR A 364 -6.40 13.32 11.94
N ASP A 365 -6.43 13.66 10.66
CA ASP A 365 -7.64 14.13 9.98
C ASP A 365 -8.60 12.98 9.65
N TRP A 366 -8.04 11.81 9.28
CA TRP A 366 -8.86 10.63 9.03
C TRP A 366 -9.18 9.88 10.33
N TRP A 367 -8.18 9.33 11.02
CA TRP A 367 -8.42 8.48 12.19
C TRP A 367 -8.67 9.23 13.51
N GLY A 368 -8.51 10.55 13.56
CA GLY A 368 -8.79 11.34 14.77
C GLY A 368 -7.80 11.13 15.90
N LEU A 369 -6.58 10.69 15.61
CA LEU A 369 -5.52 10.49 16.60
C LEU A 369 -4.87 11.83 16.97
N ASN A 370 -4.17 11.84 18.11
CA ASN A 370 -3.41 13.02 18.53
C ASN A 370 -2.21 13.26 17.61
N PRO A 371 -1.91 14.54 17.31
CA PRO A 371 -0.80 14.89 16.45
C PRO A 371 0.55 14.49 17.07
N LEU A 372 1.48 14.06 16.23
CA LEU A 372 2.87 13.81 16.63
C LEU A 372 3.66 15.12 16.67
N GLU A 373 4.59 15.21 17.61
CA GLU A 373 5.48 16.37 17.71
C GLU A 373 6.32 16.51 16.43
N GLY A 374 6.38 17.73 15.88
CA GLY A 374 7.15 18.03 14.69
C GLY A 374 6.54 17.54 13.36
N ARG A 375 5.30 17.05 13.36
CA ARG A 375 4.56 16.66 12.15
C ARG A 375 3.43 17.62 11.84
N GLN A 376 3.07 17.71 10.57
CA GLN A 376 1.98 18.56 10.09
C GLN A 376 1.06 17.77 9.17
N SER A 377 -0.25 17.91 9.36
CA SER A 377 -1.21 17.44 8.37
C SER A 377 -1.11 18.30 7.09
N LEU A 378 -1.21 17.64 5.96
CA LEU A 378 -1.30 18.24 4.63
C LEU A 378 -2.76 18.63 4.28
N GLY A 379 -3.74 18.11 5.02
CA GLY A 379 -5.15 18.51 4.91
C GLY A 379 -5.89 17.98 3.69
N PHE A 380 -5.42 16.87 3.09
CA PHE A 380 -6.07 16.23 1.94
C PHE A 380 -7.28 15.35 2.28
N VAL A 381 -7.70 15.32 3.56
CA VAL A 381 -8.91 14.64 4.07
C VAL A 381 -9.70 15.60 4.95
#